data_AF-A0A3Q0IUS4-F1
#
_entry.id   AF-A0A3Q0IUS4-F1
#
_cell.length_a   1.000
_cell.length_b   1.000
_cell.length_c   1.000
_cell.angle_alpha   90.00
_cell.angle_beta   90.00
_cell.angle_gamma   90.00
#
_symmetry.space_group_name_H-M   'P 1'
#
loop_
_entity.id
_entity.type
_entity.pdbx_description
1 polymer ?
#
loop_
_entity_poly.entity_id
_entity_poly.type
_entity_poly.pdbx_seq_one_letter_code
_entity_poly.pdbx_strand_id
1 'polypeptide(L)'
;MVLVTEQMDVISEYPSKADTLFLRKYGVQLFRSIFTSLEYTNNTPENYKVTYKTLALICCELVSSENVSDFVTFTMNIQEMASVESKLSPAQRNQLHVMVVCLFSLVVHLLPFNELKQYVEKIVMNRKRAKAWDLLPEAAQDGDVTEEAPPGENTELYLNDKVMSEYFKCNKMEHGAMPGSFTCLEFQHRFTSEETDDSSDVDSEHNDRADIEHDLSFETTKRLLLEPSKEKRKQLESLRQQEITTKRLLLEPSKEKRKQLESLRQQEIAKKFRVSPFTVIMDEHTSSGLEPDSLTWIPNQVFEKQETMHPPPSATKQNPPIYETLFPELFAY
;
A
#
# COMPACT_ATOMS: atom_id res chain seq x y z
N MET A 1 -3.44 8.54 24.90
CA MET A 1 -2.15 8.08 24.34
C MET A 1 -1.37 7.47 25.48
N VAL A 2 -0.66 6.37 25.25
CA VAL A 2 0.02 5.61 26.32
C VAL A 2 1.37 5.12 25.79
N LEU A 3 2.43 5.21 26.59
CA LEU A 3 3.69 4.52 26.30
C LEU A 3 3.48 3.03 26.55
N VAL A 4 3.76 2.21 25.55
CA VAL A 4 3.75 0.76 25.73
C VAL A 4 4.95 0.41 26.61
N THR A 5 4.72 -0.35 27.66
CA THR A 5 5.76 -0.88 28.54
C THR A 5 5.72 -2.41 28.49
N GLU A 6 6.77 -3.06 28.99
CA GLU A 6 6.95 -4.52 28.96
C GLU A 6 5.83 -5.34 29.63
N GLN A 7 4.84 -4.69 30.25
CA GLN A 7 3.68 -5.31 30.89
C GLN A 7 2.45 -5.50 29.99
N MET A 8 2.47 -5.05 28.72
CA MET A 8 1.36 -5.33 27.81
C MET A 8 1.57 -6.68 27.12
N ASP A 9 0.72 -7.66 27.47
CA ASP A 9 0.65 -8.97 26.82
C ASP A 9 -0.05 -8.85 25.45
N VAL A 10 0.61 -8.14 24.52
CA VAL A 10 0.13 -8.01 23.14
C VAL A 10 0.67 -9.20 22.36
N ILE A 11 -0.21 -10.16 22.08
CA ILE A 11 0.08 -11.25 21.16
C ILE A 11 -0.06 -10.68 19.74
N SER A 12 1.07 -10.44 19.08
CA SER A 12 1.08 -10.03 17.67
C SER A 12 0.91 -11.27 16.81
N GLU A 13 -0.20 -11.32 16.08
CA GLU A 13 -0.40 -12.27 14.98
C GLU A 13 0.15 -11.67 13.67
N TYR A 14 0.56 -12.53 12.74
CA TYR A 14 0.99 -12.05 11.43
C TYR A 14 -0.23 -11.55 10.64
N PRO A 15 -0.16 -10.35 10.03
CA PRO A 15 -1.26 -9.86 9.21
C PRO A 15 -1.54 -10.80 8.06
N SER A 16 -2.81 -10.91 7.66
CA SER A 16 -3.18 -11.76 6.54
C SER A 16 -2.62 -11.21 5.23
N LYS A 17 -2.53 -12.06 4.20
CA LYS A 17 -2.15 -11.61 2.84
C LYS A 17 -3.08 -10.50 2.33
N ALA A 18 -4.36 -10.53 2.73
CA ALA A 18 -5.33 -9.50 2.36
C ALA A 18 -5.00 -8.16 3.03
N ASP A 19 -4.59 -8.18 4.30
CA ASP A 19 -4.20 -6.98 5.06
C ASP A 19 -2.93 -6.33 4.51
N THR A 20 -1.93 -7.15 4.21
CA THR A 20 -0.70 -6.68 3.55
C THR A 20 -1.01 -6.07 2.17
N LEU A 21 -1.88 -6.71 1.39
CA LEU A 21 -2.30 -6.19 0.09
C LEU A 21 -3.10 -4.89 0.21
N PHE A 22 -3.96 -4.80 1.23
CA PHE A 22 -4.75 -3.62 1.54
C PHE A 22 -3.85 -2.42 1.83
N LEU A 23 -2.88 -2.54 2.75
CA LEU A 23 -1.94 -1.46 3.03
C LEU A 23 -1.10 -1.11 1.81
N ARG A 24 -0.67 -2.10 1.03
CA ARG A 24 0.10 -1.84 -0.20
C ARG A 24 -0.69 -1.04 -1.24
N LYS A 25 -2.00 -1.30 -1.37
CA LYS A 25 -2.85 -0.67 -2.38
C LYS A 25 -3.42 0.68 -1.92
N TYR A 26 -3.84 0.78 -0.66
CA TYR A 26 -4.60 1.91 -0.13
C TYR A 26 -3.87 2.67 0.99
N GLY A 27 -2.74 2.16 1.50
CA GLY A 27 -2.03 2.73 2.64
C GLY A 27 -1.63 4.19 2.44
N VAL A 28 -1.13 4.56 1.26
CA VAL A 28 -0.78 5.95 0.94
C VAL A 28 -1.97 6.89 1.10
N GLN A 29 -3.14 6.51 0.56
CA GLN A 29 -4.35 7.33 0.64
C GLN A 29 -4.90 7.39 2.06
N LEU A 30 -4.89 6.26 2.76
CA LEU A 30 -5.30 6.15 4.16
C LEU A 30 -4.45 7.07 5.05
N PHE A 31 -3.12 6.94 4.98
CA PHE A 31 -2.21 7.75 5.77
C PHE A 31 -2.27 9.22 5.38
N ARG A 32 -2.42 9.56 4.11
CA ARG A 32 -2.62 10.95 3.68
C ARG A 32 -3.91 11.55 4.27
N SER A 33 -5.02 10.82 4.23
CA SER A 33 -6.28 11.31 4.79
C SER A 33 -6.16 11.56 6.29
N ILE A 34 -5.52 10.65 7.02
CA ILE A 34 -5.23 10.84 8.44
C ILE A 34 -4.29 12.03 8.65
N PHE A 35 -3.24 12.16 7.85
CA PHE A 35 -2.29 13.28 7.92
C PHE A 35 -2.98 14.64 7.77
N THR A 36 -3.77 14.82 6.71
CA THR A 36 -4.54 16.06 6.50
C THR A 36 -5.52 16.33 7.63
N SER A 37 -6.11 15.29 8.23
CA SER A 37 -6.99 15.49 9.38
C SER A 37 -6.27 16.06 10.61
N LEU A 38 -4.97 15.77 10.77
CA LEU A 38 -4.15 16.27 11.87
C LEU A 38 -3.77 17.75 11.71
N GLU A 39 -3.76 18.26 10.46
CA GLU A 39 -3.46 19.66 10.13
C GLU A 39 -4.58 20.63 10.52
N TYR A 40 -5.79 20.14 10.81
CA TYR A 40 -6.91 21.01 11.13
C TYR A 40 -6.74 21.71 12.48
N THR A 41 -6.86 23.04 12.45
CA THR A 41 -6.69 23.90 13.63
C THR A 41 -7.84 23.80 14.63
N ASN A 42 -8.98 23.23 14.24
CA ASN A 42 -10.12 22.97 15.11
C ASN A 42 -10.04 21.63 15.86
N ASN A 43 -8.93 20.88 15.72
CA ASN A 43 -8.73 19.63 16.43
C ASN A 43 -8.66 19.84 17.94
N THR A 44 -9.49 19.09 18.67
CA THR A 44 -9.49 19.01 20.12
C THR A 44 -8.54 17.92 20.62
N PRO A 45 -8.13 17.94 21.90
CA PRO A 45 -7.34 16.85 22.49
C PRO A 45 -7.96 15.45 22.32
N GLU A 46 -9.31 15.37 22.29
CA GLU A 46 -10.00 14.10 22.06
C GLU A 46 -9.83 13.61 20.62
N ASN A 47 -9.79 14.50 19.63
CA ASN A 47 -9.52 14.11 18.24
C ASN A 47 -8.16 13.44 18.12
N TYR A 48 -7.11 13.99 18.72
CA TYR A 48 -5.79 13.37 18.73
C TYR A 48 -5.78 12.01 19.45
N LYS A 49 -6.52 11.85 20.55
CA LYS A 49 -6.65 10.56 21.25
C LYS A 49 -7.32 9.51 20.37
N VAL A 50 -8.40 9.87 19.66
CA VAL A 50 -9.10 8.97 18.74
C VAL A 50 -8.20 8.61 17.56
N THR A 51 -7.54 9.59 16.93
CA THR A 51 -6.61 9.35 15.82
C THR A 51 -5.45 8.45 16.24
N TYR A 52 -4.88 8.65 17.43
CA TYR A 52 -3.87 7.74 17.98
C TYR A 52 -4.40 6.31 18.12
N LYS A 53 -5.62 6.11 18.64
CA LYS A 53 -6.20 4.76 18.77
C LYS A 53 -6.37 4.10 17.39
N THR A 54 -6.84 4.85 16.39
CA THR A 54 -6.97 4.35 15.02
C THR A 54 -5.61 3.94 14.45
N LEU A 55 -4.59 4.79 14.62
CA LEU A 55 -3.22 4.49 14.17
C LEU A 55 -2.60 3.31 14.94
N ALA A 56 -2.88 3.19 16.23
CA ALA A 56 -2.44 2.07 17.04
C ALA A 56 -3.08 0.75 16.56
N LEU A 57 -4.37 0.75 16.23
CA LEU A 57 -5.04 -0.41 15.64
C LEU A 57 -4.44 -0.78 14.28
N ILE A 58 -4.22 0.20 13.41
CA ILE A 58 -3.52 -0.05 12.13
C ILE A 58 -2.13 -0.66 12.36
N CYS A 59 -1.40 -0.15 13.36
CA CYS A 59 -0.08 -0.66 13.71
C CYS A 59 -0.12 -2.10 14.26
N CYS A 60 -1.09 -2.43 15.11
CA CYS A 60 -1.19 -3.77 15.69
C CYS A 60 -1.69 -4.81 14.68
N GLU A 61 -2.65 -4.44 13.84
CA GLU A 61 -3.38 -5.40 12.99
C GLU A 61 -2.78 -5.53 11.59
N LEU A 62 -2.20 -4.45 11.04
CA LEU A 62 -1.82 -4.40 9.62
C LEU A 62 -0.32 -4.24 9.39
N VAL A 63 0.41 -3.65 10.34
CA VAL A 63 1.85 -3.40 10.17
C VAL A 63 2.64 -4.69 10.39
N SER A 64 3.56 -4.96 9.47
CA SER A 64 4.49 -6.09 9.47
C SER A 64 5.90 -5.61 9.14
N SER A 65 6.86 -6.54 9.15
CA SER A 65 8.23 -6.26 8.69
C SER A 65 8.30 -5.75 7.24
N GLU A 66 7.30 -6.04 6.40
CA GLU A 66 7.29 -5.63 4.99
C GLU A 66 6.90 -4.16 4.78
N ASN A 67 6.10 -3.60 5.69
CA ASN A 67 5.49 -2.27 5.53
C ASN A 67 5.76 -1.34 6.74
N VAL A 68 6.59 -1.76 7.70
CA VAL A 68 6.96 -0.93 8.84
C VAL A 68 7.71 0.34 8.44
N SER A 69 8.53 0.29 7.39
CA SER A 69 9.23 1.46 6.87
C SER A 69 8.26 2.56 6.45
N ASP A 70 7.14 2.18 5.82
CA ASP A 70 6.05 3.07 5.41
C ASP A 70 5.35 3.70 6.61
N PHE A 71 5.01 2.91 7.63
CA PHE A 71 4.36 3.40 8.85
C PHE A 71 5.29 4.33 9.66
N VAL A 72 6.57 3.99 9.74
CA VAL A 72 7.56 4.82 10.43
C VAL A 72 7.79 6.13 9.68
N THR A 73 7.91 6.08 8.35
CA THR A 73 8.03 7.28 7.52
C THR A 73 6.82 8.20 7.72
N PHE A 74 5.60 7.63 7.74
CA PHE A 74 4.39 8.37 8.07
C PHE A 74 4.45 9.01 9.48
N THR A 75 4.92 8.27 10.48
CA THR A 75 5.05 8.79 11.85
C THR A 75 6.09 9.91 11.94
N MET A 76 7.19 9.83 11.18
CA MET A 76 8.18 10.90 11.08
C MET A 76 7.61 12.17 10.45
N ASN A 77 6.78 12.03 9.42
CA ASN A 77 6.05 13.16 8.82
C ASN A 77 5.14 13.87 9.84
N ILE A 78 4.49 13.14 10.74
CA ILE A 78 3.69 13.77 11.82
C ILE A 78 4.59 14.61 12.73
N GLN A 79 5.81 14.15 13.03
CA GLN A 79 6.77 14.91 13.82
C GLN A 79 7.24 16.17 13.07
N GLU A 80 7.48 16.06 11.76
CA GLU A 80 7.85 17.20 10.92
C GLU A 80 6.74 18.27 10.91
N MET A 81 5.48 17.86 10.69
CA MET A 81 4.32 18.75 10.79
C MET A 81 4.26 19.46 12.16
N ALA A 82 4.47 18.71 13.25
CA ALA A 82 4.50 19.29 14.59
C ALA A 82 5.66 20.28 14.78
N SER A 83 6.74 20.18 14.01
CA SER A 83 7.92 21.04 14.13
C SER A 83 7.82 22.30 13.27
N VAL A 84 7.32 22.16 12.04
CA VAL A 84 7.34 23.19 10.99
C VAL A 84 6.03 23.97 10.88
N GLU A 85 4.86 23.34 11.12
CA GLU A 85 3.58 23.99 10.85
C GLU A 85 3.26 25.07 11.88
N SER A 86 3.18 26.32 11.39
CA SER A 86 2.97 27.52 12.18
C SER A 86 1.49 27.78 12.51
N LYS A 87 0.56 27.12 11.79
CA LYS A 87 -0.89 27.29 12.00
C LYS A 87 -1.42 26.57 13.24
N LEU A 88 -0.72 25.52 13.69
CA LEU A 88 -1.12 24.72 14.85
C LEU A 88 -0.73 25.42 16.15
N SER A 89 -1.60 25.36 17.15
CA SER A 89 -1.28 25.90 18.47
C SER A 89 -0.15 25.11 19.15
N PRO A 90 0.61 25.72 20.08
CA PRO A 90 1.62 25.01 20.88
C PRO A 90 1.09 23.70 21.50
N ALA A 91 -0.10 23.76 22.07
CA ALA A 91 -0.83 22.62 22.62
C ALA A 91 -1.03 21.49 21.58
N GLN A 92 -1.49 21.83 20.38
CA GLN A 92 -1.71 20.87 19.30
C GLN A 92 -0.39 20.23 18.84
N ARG A 93 0.67 21.03 18.72
CA ARG A 93 2.02 20.54 18.36
C ARG A 93 2.56 19.57 19.41
N ASN A 94 2.38 19.89 20.70
CA ASN A 94 2.74 18.99 21.80
C ASN A 94 1.97 17.67 21.72
N GLN A 95 0.66 17.69 21.45
CA GLN A 95 -0.15 16.47 21.26
C GLN A 95 0.37 15.59 20.11
N LEU A 96 0.83 16.20 19.01
CA LEU A 96 1.44 15.46 17.90
C LEU A 96 2.77 14.82 18.31
N HIS A 97 3.65 15.52 19.03
CA HIS A 97 4.90 14.94 19.53
C HIS A 97 4.69 13.81 20.55
N VAL A 98 3.62 13.89 21.35
CA VAL A 98 3.18 12.80 22.25
C VAL A 98 2.68 11.61 21.43
N MET A 99 1.88 11.85 20.39
CA MET A 99 1.39 10.80 19.50
C MET A 99 2.54 10.06 18.83
N VAL A 100 3.51 10.78 18.27
CA VAL A 100 4.70 10.23 17.60
C VAL A 100 5.44 9.26 18.53
N VAL A 101 5.79 9.68 19.75
CA VAL A 101 6.56 8.81 20.66
C VAL A 101 5.74 7.59 21.09
N CYS A 102 4.42 7.71 21.24
CA CYS A 102 3.56 6.56 21.55
C CYS A 102 3.49 5.56 20.39
N LEU A 103 3.42 6.03 19.15
CA LEU A 103 3.40 5.17 17.97
C LEU A 103 4.74 4.45 17.78
N PHE A 104 5.86 5.16 17.96
CA PHE A 104 7.18 4.54 17.95
C PHE A 104 7.36 3.52 19.08
N SER A 105 6.89 3.86 20.28
CA SER A 105 6.85 2.93 21.41
C SER A 105 6.06 1.67 21.06
N LEU A 106 4.95 1.77 20.34
CA LEU A 106 4.17 0.62 19.90
C LEU A 106 4.94 -0.23 18.86
N VAL A 107 5.50 0.41 17.83
CA VAL A 107 6.28 -0.26 16.77
C VAL A 107 7.42 -1.12 17.35
N VAL A 108 8.19 -0.58 18.31
CA VAL A 108 9.33 -1.29 18.89
C VAL A 108 8.95 -2.40 19.88
N HIS A 109 7.68 -2.45 20.31
CA HIS A 109 7.16 -3.57 21.11
C HIS A 109 6.57 -4.67 20.23
N LEU A 110 5.98 -4.32 19.08
CA LEU A 110 5.39 -5.28 18.15
C LEU A 110 6.43 -6.00 17.29
N LEU A 111 7.55 -5.33 16.97
CA LEU A 111 8.57 -5.84 16.05
C LEU A 111 9.94 -5.97 16.72
N PRO A 112 10.77 -6.97 16.34
CA PRO A 112 12.01 -7.30 17.02
C PRO A 112 13.18 -6.34 16.73
N PHE A 113 12.96 -5.03 16.87
CA PHE A 113 13.92 -3.96 16.56
C PHE A 113 14.64 -3.45 17.81
N ASN A 114 15.55 -4.24 18.37
CA ASN A 114 16.21 -3.93 19.65
C ASN A 114 16.97 -2.59 19.66
N GLU A 115 17.68 -2.26 18.59
CA GLU A 115 18.41 -0.98 18.49
C GLU A 115 17.44 0.21 18.43
N LEU A 116 16.34 0.07 17.68
CA LEU A 116 15.30 1.10 17.61
C LEU A 116 14.57 1.24 18.96
N LYS A 117 14.32 0.13 19.68
CA LYS A 117 13.77 0.14 21.04
C LYS A 117 14.66 0.97 21.97
N GLN A 118 15.97 0.72 22.00
CA GLN A 118 16.91 1.49 22.80
C GLN A 118 16.92 2.98 22.43
N TYR A 119 16.82 3.30 21.14
CA TYR A 119 16.77 4.68 20.68
C TYR A 119 15.50 5.40 21.15
N VAL A 120 14.33 4.78 21.00
CA VAL A 120 13.05 5.35 21.46
C VAL A 120 13.04 5.51 22.97
N GLU A 121 13.52 4.52 23.72
CA GLU A 121 13.66 4.60 25.18
C GLU A 121 14.59 5.74 25.61
N LYS A 122 15.72 5.93 24.91
CA LYS A 122 16.64 7.05 25.17
C LYS A 122 15.95 8.40 24.99
N ILE A 123 15.13 8.56 23.96
CA ILE A 123 14.35 9.79 23.73
C ILE A 123 13.35 10.04 24.86
N VAL A 124 12.62 8.99 25.29
CA VAL A 124 11.70 9.09 26.43
C VAL A 124 12.46 9.49 27.71
N MET A 125 13.62 8.89 27.97
CA MET A 125 14.47 9.25 29.10
C MET A 125 14.97 10.70 29.02
N ASN A 126 15.35 11.16 27.84
CA ASN A 126 15.78 12.54 27.62
C ASN A 126 14.64 13.54 27.88
N ARG A 127 13.41 13.26 27.43
CA ARG A 127 12.21 14.06 27.75
C ARG A 127 11.97 14.15 29.25
N LYS A 128 12.07 13.02 29.97
CA LYS A 128 11.96 12.99 31.44
C LYS A 128 13.06 13.80 32.13
N ARG A 129 14.31 13.65 31.69
CA ARG A 129 15.47 14.38 32.26
C ARG A 129 15.37 15.89 32.04
N ALA A 130 14.93 16.31 30.87
CA ALA A 130 14.74 17.71 30.53
C ALA A 130 13.47 18.33 31.16
N LYS A 131 12.67 17.54 31.89
CA LYS A 131 11.37 17.95 32.45
C LYS A 131 10.39 18.44 31.39
N ALA A 132 10.48 17.91 30.17
CA ALA A 132 9.58 18.22 29.07
C ALA A 132 8.31 17.35 29.18
N TRP A 133 7.51 17.59 30.23
CA TRP A 133 6.33 16.78 30.54
C TRP A 133 5.28 16.86 29.44
N ASP A 134 5.13 18.01 28.76
CA ASP A 134 4.18 18.21 27.66
C ASP A 134 4.46 17.36 26.43
N LEU A 135 5.67 16.80 26.32
CA LEU A 135 6.05 15.86 25.26
C LEU A 135 5.89 14.39 25.68
N LEU A 136 5.33 14.13 26.85
CA LEU A 136 5.11 12.81 27.41
C LEU A 136 3.60 12.52 27.58
N PRO A 137 3.16 11.26 27.42
CA PRO A 137 1.75 10.93 27.50
C PRO A 137 1.12 11.17 28.87
N GLU A 138 1.93 11.18 29.93
CA GLU A 138 1.53 11.46 31.30
C GLU A 138 0.88 12.86 31.43
N ALA A 139 1.42 13.89 30.76
CA ALA A 139 0.81 15.22 30.76
C ALA A 139 -0.54 15.27 30.03
N ALA A 140 -0.75 14.41 29.04
CA ALA A 140 -2.01 14.33 28.29
C ALA A 140 -3.16 13.66 29.08
N GLN A 141 -2.88 13.06 30.24
CA GLN A 141 -3.88 12.41 31.11
C GLN A 141 -4.50 13.37 32.12
N ASP A 142 -3.72 14.29 32.67
CA ASP A 142 -4.17 15.19 33.74
C ASP A 142 -4.92 16.44 33.25
N GLY A 143 -5.06 16.61 31.92
CA GLY A 143 -5.79 17.73 31.32
C GLY A 143 -5.07 19.08 31.42
N ASP A 144 -3.85 19.10 31.98
CA ASP A 144 -2.99 20.27 32.02
C ASP A 144 -2.24 20.38 30.69
N VAL A 145 -2.91 21.01 29.71
CA VAL A 145 -2.30 21.28 28.41
C VAL A 145 -1.56 22.60 28.53
N THR A 146 -0.26 22.53 28.81
CA THR A 146 0.57 23.72 28.87
C THR A 146 0.65 24.37 27.48
N GLU A 147 0.41 25.67 27.40
CA GLU A 147 0.53 26.45 26.15
C GLU A 147 2.00 26.74 25.77
N GLU A 148 2.96 26.17 26.48
CA GLU A 148 4.38 26.34 26.18
C GLU A 148 4.72 25.71 24.83
N ALA A 149 5.41 26.50 24.00
CA ALA A 149 5.87 26.07 22.70
C ALA A 149 6.82 24.86 22.85
N PRO A 150 6.72 23.85 21.97
CA PRO A 150 7.65 22.73 22.00
C PRO A 150 9.10 23.25 21.88
N PRO A 151 10.06 22.64 22.60
CA PRO A 151 11.48 22.93 22.47
C PRO A 151 11.92 22.94 21.00
N GLY A 152 12.88 23.80 20.62
CA GLY A 152 13.30 23.92 19.21
C GLY A 152 13.88 22.64 18.59
N GLU A 153 13.92 22.60 17.25
CA GLU A 153 14.21 21.42 16.40
C GLU A 153 15.55 20.69 16.64
N ASN A 154 16.51 21.30 17.33
CA ASN A 154 17.86 20.74 17.55
C ASN A 154 18.05 20.07 18.93
N THR A 155 16.97 19.62 19.56
CA THR A 155 17.04 19.06 20.92
C THR A 155 17.07 17.52 20.88
N GLU A 156 17.82 16.88 21.79
CA GLU A 156 17.86 15.42 21.99
C GLU A 156 16.51 14.79 22.44
N LEU A 157 15.41 15.54 22.30
CA LEU A 157 14.04 15.21 22.70
C LEU A 157 13.20 14.67 21.53
N TYR A 158 13.67 14.82 20.29
CA TYR A 158 12.96 14.41 19.08
C TYR A 158 13.66 13.26 18.37
N LEU A 159 12.89 12.49 17.60
CA LEU A 159 13.46 11.49 16.70
C LEU A 159 14.23 12.18 15.58
N ASN A 160 15.45 11.73 15.31
CA ASN A 160 16.32 12.32 14.31
C ASN A 160 16.16 11.56 12.99
N ASP A 161 15.72 12.28 11.96
CA ASP A 161 15.47 11.72 10.64
C ASP A 161 16.70 11.05 10.00
N LYS A 162 17.90 11.59 10.25
CA LYS A 162 19.15 10.99 9.74
C LYS A 162 19.44 9.65 10.41
N VAL A 163 19.23 9.57 11.73
CA VAL A 163 19.42 8.33 12.50
C VAL A 163 18.42 7.27 12.02
N MET A 164 17.17 7.66 11.79
CA MET A 164 16.13 6.77 11.27
C MET A 164 16.46 6.29 9.85
N SER A 165 16.87 7.19 8.96
CA SER A 165 17.26 6.88 7.59
C SER A 165 18.45 5.91 7.54
N GLU A 166 19.46 6.12 8.39
CA GLU A 166 20.61 5.22 8.52
C GLU A 166 20.19 3.86 9.06
N TYR A 167 19.34 3.83 10.08
CA TYR A 167 18.80 2.59 10.64
C TYR A 167 18.10 1.72 9.59
N PHE A 168 17.19 2.30 8.80
CA PHE A 168 16.49 1.56 7.74
C PHE A 168 17.43 1.08 6.64
N LYS A 169 18.41 1.91 6.26
CA LYS A 169 19.43 1.55 5.27
C LYS A 169 20.29 0.37 5.74
N CYS A 170 20.75 0.37 6.99
CA CYS A 170 21.54 -0.71 7.57
C CYS A 170 20.75 -2.02 7.70
N ASN A 171 19.45 -1.93 8.01
CA ASN A 171 18.57 -3.08 8.14
C ASN A 171 17.96 -3.56 6.81
N LYS A 172 18.35 -2.98 5.67
CA LYS A 172 17.84 -3.30 4.32
C LYS A 172 16.30 -3.27 4.23
N MET A 173 15.67 -2.40 5.02
CA MET A 173 14.25 -2.16 4.90
C MET A 173 14.05 -1.22 3.71
N GLU A 174 13.43 -1.74 2.65
CA GLU A 174 13.08 -0.91 1.50
C GLU A 174 12.02 0.10 1.94
N HIS A 175 12.16 1.35 1.50
CA HIS A 175 11.06 2.31 1.61
C HIS A 175 9.97 1.80 0.69
N GLY A 176 8.77 1.60 1.22
CA GLY A 176 7.64 1.16 0.43
C GLY A 176 7.09 2.32 -0.41
N ALA A 177 5.78 2.30 -0.65
CA ALA A 177 5.14 3.28 -1.53
C ALA A 177 5.00 4.68 -0.87
N MET A 178 5.40 4.83 0.40
CA MET A 178 5.20 6.07 1.15
C MET A 178 6.21 7.14 0.75
N PRO A 179 5.74 8.37 0.46
CA PRO A 179 6.63 9.48 0.18
C PRO A 179 7.36 9.95 1.44
N GLY A 180 8.60 10.42 1.24
CA GLY A 180 9.41 11.00 2.31
C GLY A 180 8.83 12.30 2.89
N SER A 181 7.96 13.00 2.15
CA SER A 181 7.20 14.15 2.68
C SER A 181 5.78 14.20 2.11
N PHE A 182 4.78 14.37 2.99
CA PHE A 182 3.39 14.62 2.57
C PHE A 182 3.09 16.08 2.20
N THR A 183 4.00 16.99 2.52
CA THR A 183 3.83 18.43 2.26
C THR A 183 4.01 18.81 0.78
N CYS A 184 4.50 17.89 -0.05
CA CYS A 184 4.72 18.13 -1.47
C CYS A 184 3.42 18.01 -2.30
N LEU A 185 3.07 19.09 -3.01
CA LEU A 185 1.93 19.19 -3.94
C LEU A 185 1.97 18.18 -5.11
N GLU A 186 3.11 17.53 -5.37
CA GLU A 186 3.30 16.63 -6.52
C GLU A 186 2.36 15.40 -6.53
N PHE A 187 1.72 15.07 -5.42
CA PHE A 187 0.73 13.98 -5.37
C PHE A 187 -0.63 14.33 -5.96
N GLN A 188 -0.97 15.63 -6.09
CA GLN A 188 -2.26 15.99 -6.70
C GLN A 188 -2.31 15.60 -8.18
N HIS A 189 -1.17 15.55 -8.88
CA HIS A 189 -1.12 15.22 -10.31
C HIS A 189 -0.91 13.73 -10.64
N ARG A 190 -0.48 12.89 -9.68
CA ARG A 190 -0.24 11.46 -9.97
C ARG A 190 -1.51 10.60 -9.89
N PHE A 191 -2.54 11.07 -9.20
CA PHE A 191 -3.79 10.32 -8.98
C PHE A 191 -5.03 10.95 -9.62
N THR A 192 -4.90 12.09 -10.31
CA THR A 192 -5.99 12.67 -11.12
C THR A 192 -6.00 12.20 -12.57
N SER A 193 -5.09 11.32 -12.99
CA SER A 193 -5.23 10.60 -14.27
C SER A 193 -5.83 9.23 -14.02
N GLU A 194 -7.16 9.21 -13.89
CA GLU A 194 -8.08 8.14 -14.32
C GLU A 194 -9.44 8.34 -13.61
N GLU A 195 -10.03 9.54 -13.73
CA GLU A 195 -11.48 9.75 -13.51
C GLU A 195 -11.85 11.19 -13.91
N THR A 196 -11.74 11.50 -15.20
CA THR A 196 -12.56 12.58 -15.78
C THR A 196 -13.07 12.10 -17.12
N ASP A 197 -14.35 11.74 -17.09
CA ASP A 197 -15.21 11.66 -18.24
C ASP A 197 -15.15 12.97 -19.03
N ASP A 198 -15.30 12.80 -20.33
CA ASP A 198 -15.44 13.79 -21.38
C ASP A 198 -16.50 14.86 -21.04
N SER A 199 -16.12 16.13 -20.94
CA SER A 199 -16.79 17.25 -21.63
C SER A 199 -16.36 18.64 -21.14
N SER A 200 -16.35 19.55 -22.12
CA SER A 200 -16.34 21.02 -22.08
C SER A 200 -14.99 21.75 -21.99
N ASP A 201 -14.59 22.22 -23.17
CA ASP A 201 -13.85 23.43 -23.49
C ASP A 201 -13.95 24.53 -22.41
N VAL A 202 -12.79 25.01 -21.94
CA VAL A 202 -12.61 26.44 -21.63
C VAL A 202 -11.16 26.81 -21.96
N ASP A 203 -11.00 27.56 -23.05
CA ASP A 203 -9.80 28.34 -23.35
C ASP A 203 -9.46 29.27 -22.18
N SER A 204 -8.20 29.27 -21.74
CA SER A 204 -7.63 30.43 -21.05
C SER A 204 -6.13 30.46 -21.28
N GLU A 205 -5.78 31.21 -22.32
CA GLU A 205 -4.45 31.76 -22.55
C GLU A 205 -4.08 32.77 -21.44
N HIS A 206 -2.76 32.95 -21.28
CA HIS A 206 -2.06 34.03 -20.57
C HIS A 206 -2.11 34.05 -19.02
N ASN A 207 -0.97 33.73 -18.39
CA ASN A 207 -0.14 34.82 -17.89
C ASN A 207 1.35 34.46 -17.76
N ASP A 208 2.16 35.47 -18.00
CA ASP A 208 3.59 35.50 -18.25
C ASP A 208 4.50 35.27 -17.02
N ARG A 209 5.70 34.76 -17.34
CA ARG A 209 7.04 35.14 -16.82
C ARG A 209 7.31 35.17 -15.30
N ALA A 210 8.18 34.26 -14.88
CA ALA A 210 9.22 34.57 -13.91
C ALA A 210 10.51 33.80 -14.25
N ASP A 211 11.56 34.55 -14.59
CA ASP A 211 12.93 34.09 -14.77
C ASP A 211 13.47 33.46 -13.49
N ILE A 212 14.01 32.25 -13.59
CA ILE A 212 14.98 31.72 -12.62
C ILE A 212 16.10 31.08 -13.43
N GLU A 213 17.23 31.79 -13.53
CA GLU A 213 18.50 31.24 -14.02
C GLU A 213 18.91 30.05 -13.14
N HIS A 214 19.01 28.87 -13.75
CA HIS A 214 19.69 27.72 -13.13
C HIS A 214 20.81 27.25 -14.03
N ASP A 215 22.02 27.32 -13.49
CA ASP A 215 23.28 26.83 -14.05
C ASP A 215 23.17 25.34 -14.40
N LEU A 216 23.11 25.03 -15.69
CA LEU A 216 22.96 23.67 -16.21
C LEU A 216 24.33 22.99 -16.30
N SER A 217 24.59 22.06 -15.37
CA SER A 217 25.75 21.16 -15.42
C SER A 217 25.83 20.41 -16.76
N PHE A 218 27.04 20.31 -17.31
CA PHE A 218 27.42 19.65 -18.57
C PHE A 218 26.92 18.20 -18.69
N GLU A 219 26.68 17.52 -17.56
CA GLU A 219 26.16 16.16 -17.51
C GLU A 219 24.66 16.10 -17.92
N THR A 220 23.89 17.15 -17.62
CA THR A 220 22.45 17.25 -17.91
C THR A 220 22.20 17.51 -19.40
N THR A 221 23.02 18.35 -20.03
CA THR A 221 22.98 18.61 -21.48
C THR A 221 23.39 17.38 -22.29
N LYS A 222 24.34 16.57 -21.78
CA LYS A 222 24.71 15.29 -22.41
C LYS A 222 23.58 14.26 -22.33
N ARG A 223 22.83 14.20 -21.22
CA ARG A 223 21.65 13.32 -21.09
C ARG A 223 20.51 13.73 -22.03
N LEU A 224 20.26 15.03 -22.18
CA LEU A 224 19.22 15.53 -23.10
C LEU A 224 19.55 15.26 -24.58
N LEU A 225 20.83 15.23 -24.97
CA LEU A 225 21.23 14.88 -26.34
C LEU A 225 21.14 13.38 -26.67
N LEU A 226 21.07 12.52 -25.65
CA LEU A 226 21.11 11.05 -25.81
C LEU A 226 19.73 10.38 -25.70
N GLU A 227 18.68 11.10 -25.31
CA GLU A 227 17.33 10.54 -25.29
C GLU A 227 16.71 10.50 -26.69
N PRO A 228 16.31 9.32 -27.21
CA PRO A 228 15.52 9.26 -28.44
C PRO A 228 14.17 9.96 -28.19
N SER A 229 13.78 10.82 -29.13
CA SER A 229 12.55 11.61 -29.06
C SER A 229 11.31 10.77 -28.72
N LYS A 230 10.30 11.40 -28.09
CA LYS A 230 9.02 10.75 -27.73
C LYS A 230 8.42 9.95 -28.90
N GLU A 231 8.59 10.43 -30.13
CA GLU A 231 8.15 9.76 -31.35
C GLU A 231 8.88 8.43 -31.64
N LYS A 232 10.20 8.38 -31.43
CA LYS A 232 11.00 7.16 -31.62
C LYS A 232 10.69 6.09 -30.57
N ARG A 233 10.34 6.48 -29.34
CA ARG A 233 9.88 5.55 -28.29
C ARG A 233 8.57 4.87 -28.70
N LYS A 234 7.61 5.66 -29.20
CA LYS A 234 6.31 5.15 -29.68
C LYS A 234 6.46 4.19 -30.87
N GLN A 235 7.38 4.48 -31.80
CA GLN A 235 7.68 3.61 -32.93
C GLN A 235 8.35 2.29 -32.51
N LEU A 236 9.28 2.32 -31.55
CA LEU A 236 9.96 1.12 -31.05
C LEU A 236 9.00 0.20 -30.26
N GLU A 237 8.09 0.78 -29.50
CA GLU A 237 7.09 0.05 -28.74
C GLU A 237 6.05 -0.62 -29.63
N SER A 238 5.60 0.09 -30.67
CA SER A 238 4.77 -0.45 -31.76
C SER A 238 5.43 -1.67 -32.43
N LEU A 239 6.71 -1.56 -32.77
CA LEU A 239 7.43 -2.65 -33.42
C LEU A 239 7.58 -3.89 -32.51
N ARG A 240 7.80 -3.67 -31.21
CA ARG A 240 7.84 -4.75 -30.20
C ARG A 240 6.49 -5.45 -30.06
N GLN A 241 5.39 -4.69 -30.00
CA GLN A 241 4.04 -5.25 -29.91
C GLN A 241 3.70 -6.08 -31.14
N GLN A 242 4.10 -5.62 -32.33
CA GLN A 242 3.91 -6.35 -33.57
C GLN A 242 4.70 -7.67 -33.57
N GLU A 243 5.96 -7.66 -33.13
CA GLU A 243 6.79 -8.87 -33.04
C GLU A 243 6.21 -9.92 -32.09
N ILE A 244 5.74 -9.50 -30.91
CA ILE A 244 5.09 -10.38 -29.92
C ILE A 244 3.82 -11.01 -30.52
N THR A 245 3.04 -10.21 -31.24
CA THR A 245 1.80 -10.67 -31.89
C THR A 245 2.08 -11.69 -32.98
N THR A 246 3.08 -11.43 -33.83
CA THR A 246 3.50 -12.36 -34.89
C THR A 246 4.05 -13.66 -34.32
N LYS A 247 4.87 -13.60 -33.26
CA LYS A 247 5.36 -14.80 -32.56
C LYS A 247 4.21 -15.61 -31.95
N ARG A 248 3.22 -14.97 -31.32
CA ARG A 248 2.03 -15.66 -30.78
C ARG A 248 1.23 -16.36 -31.87
N LEU A 249 1.04 -15.72 -33.03
CA LEU A 249 0.31 -16.29 -34.17
C LEU A 249 1.02 -17.52 -34.79
N LEU A 250 2.36 -17.52 -34.78
CA LEU A 250 3.17 -18.63 -35.31
C LEU A 250 3.28 -19.83 -34.36
N LEU A 251 3.19 -19.60 -33.04
CA LEU A 251 3.33 -20.65 -32.02
C LEU A 251 1.99 -21.25 -31.56
N GLU A 252 0.86 -20.54 -31.67
CA GLU A 252 -0.42 -21.08 -31.25
C GLU A 252 -1.07 -21.98 -32.32
N PRO A 253 -1.42 -23.25 -32.00
CA PRO A 253 -2.24 -24.05 -32.90
C PRO A 253 -3.61 -23.39 -33.06
N SER A 254 -4.08 -23.31 -34.31
CA SER A 254 -5.39 -22.73 -34.69
C SER A 254 -6.50 -23.15 -33.72
N LYS A 255 -7.40 -22.21 -33.38
CA LYS A 255 -8.56 -22.43 -32.49
C LYS A 255 -9.34 -23.71 -32.83
N GLU A 256 -9.43 -24.04 -34.12
CA GLU A 256 -10.11 -25.24 -34.61
C GLU A 256 -9.42 -26.54 -34.15
N LYS A 257 -8.08 -26.58 -34.16
CA LYS A 257 -7.31 -27.75 -33.69
C LYS A 257 -7.44 -27.94 -32.18
N ARG A 258 -7.50 -26.85 -31.41
CA ARG A 258 -7.74 -26.92 -29.95
C ARG A 258 -9.10 -27.55 -29.65
N LYS A 259 -10.15 -27.09 -30.35
CA LYS A 259 -11.52 -27.60 -30.21
C LYS A 259 -11.61 -29.09 -30.57
N GLN A 260 -10.94 -29.53 -31.63
CA GLN A 260 -10.91 -30.94 -32.04
C GLN A 260 -10.20 -31.82 -31.00
N LEU A 261 -9.05 -31.38 -30.49
CA LEU A 261 -8.31 -32.13 -29.47
C LEU A 261 -9.10 -32.27 -28.16
N GLU A 262 -9.78 -31.20 -27.75
CA GLU A 262 -10.62 -31.20 -26.56
C GLU A 262 -11.85 -32.11 -26.74
N SER A 263 -12.48 -32.08 -27.92
CA SER A 263 -13.59 -32.98 -28.25
C SER A 263 -13.17 -34.45 -28.22
N LEU A 264 -11.98 -34.79 -28.73
CA LEU A 264 -11.45 -36.16 -28.69
C LEU A 264 -11.19 -36.59 -27.24
N ARG A 265 -10.60 -35.71 -26.43
CA ARG A 265 -10.35 -35.96 -25.02
C ARG A 265 -11.64 -36.18 -24.24
N GLN A 266 -12.67 -35.36 -24.46
CA GLN A 266 -13.98 -35.52 -23.81
C GLN A 266 -14.63 -36.85 -24.20
N GLN A 267 -14.52 -37.26 -25.46
CA GLN A 267 -15.06 -38.53 -25.93
C GLN A 267 -14.34 -39.74 -25.31
N GLU A 268 -13.01 -39.66 -25.15
CA GLU A 268 -12.21 -40.67 -24.47
C GLU A 268 -12.60 -40.82 -23.00
N ILE A 269 -12.74 -39.69 -22.30
CA ILE A 269 -13.20 -39.66 -20.90
C ILE A 269 -14.61 -40.28 -20.80
N ALA A 270 -15.55 -39.84 -21.63
CA ALA A 270 -16.92 -40.36 -21.61
C ALA A 270 -16.98 -41.88 -21.87
N LYS A 271 -16.16 -42.38 -22.80
CA LYS A 271 -16.04 -43.83 -23.06
C LYS A 271 -15.46 -44.57 -21.85
N LYS A 272 -14.44 -44.00 -21.20
CA LYS A 272 -13.82 -44.58 -20.01
C LYS A 272 -14.82 -44.71 -18.86
N PHE A 273 -15.61 -43.68 -18.59
CA PHE A 273 -16.64 -43.69 -17.52
C PHE A 273 -17.84 -44.60 -17.83
N ARG A 274 -18.20 -44.79 -19.11
CA ARG A 274 -19.34 -45.65 -19.49
C ARG A 274 -19.01 -47.14 -19.52
N VAL A 275 -17.77 -47.50 -19.79
CA VAL A 275 -17.37 -48.90 -20.07
C VAL A 275 -16.53 -49.50 -18.95
N SER A 276 -15.86 -48.69 -18.12
CA SER A 276 -14.98 -49.21 -17.07
C SER A 276 -15.76 -49.55 -15.80
N PRO A 277 -15.43 -50.66 -15.11
CA PRO A 277 -15.97 -50.96 -13.79
C PRO A 277 -15.64 -49.85 -12.78
N PHE A 278 -16.59 -49.59 -11.87
CA PHE A 278 -16.47 -48.52 -10.88
C PHE A 278 -15.20 -48.62 -10.02
N THR A 279 -14.75 -49.84 -9.71
CA THR A 279 -13.53 -50.09 -8.93
C THR A 279 -12.26 -49.57 -9.61
N VAL A 280 -12.17 -49.65 -10.94
CA VAL A 280 -11.01 -49.17 -11.72
C VAL A 280 -10.98 -47.64 -11.78
N ILE A 281 -12.16 -47.02 -11.91
CA ILE A 281 -12.33 -45.57 -11.89
C ILE A 281 -11.92 -45.02 -10.52
N MET A 282 -12.35 -45.70 -9.45
CA MET A 282 -12.09 -45.27 -8.08
C MET A 282 -10.61 -45.44 -7.71
N ASP A 283 -9.96 -46.51 -8.15
CA ASP A 283 -8.52 -46.72 -7.92
C ASP A 283 -7.68 -45.66 -8.63
N GLU A 284 -7.93 -45.31 -9.89
CA GLU A 284 -7.14 -44.26 -10.58
C GLU A 284 -7.25 -42.87 -9.91
N HIS A 285 -8.41 -42.56 -9.31
CA HIS A 285 -8.67 -41.29 -8.66
C HIS A 285 -8.30 -41.24 -7.17
N THR A 286 -8.07 -42.39 -6.53
CA THR A 286 -7.66 -42.47 -5.11
C THR A 286 -6.18 -42.88 -4.94
N SER A 287 -5.59 -43.60 -5.90
CA SER A 287 -4.19 -44.02 -5.86
C SER A 287 -3.20 -42.97 -6.40
N SER A 288 -3.70 -41.91 -7.03
CA SER A 288 -2.90 -40.76 -7.48
C SER A 288 -2.71 -39.72 -6.37
N GLY A 289 -2.31 -40.13 -5.16
CA GLY A 289 -1.64 -39.29 -4.16
C GLY A 289 -2.21 -37.88 -3.94
N LEU A 290 -3.53 -37.72 -4.02
CA LEU A 290 -4.19 -36.44 -3.77
C LEU A 290 -4.36 -36.30 -2.26
N GLU A 291 -3.40 -35.61 -1.66
CA GLU A 291 -3.49 -35.02 -0.33
C GLU A 291 -4.86 -34.32 -0.14
N PRO A 292 -5.36 -34.19 1.11
CA PRO A 292 -6.67 -33.61 1.44
C PRO A 292 -6.91 -32.17 0.93
N ASP A 293 -5.89 -31.50 0.38
CA ASP A 293 -5.93 -30.13 -0.15
C ASP A 293 -6.58 -29.97 -1.54
N SER A 294 -7.06 -31.05 -2.16
CA SER A 294 -7.65 -31.02 -3.52
C SER A 294 -8.86 -30.07 -3.68
N LEU A 295 -9.58 -29.78 -2.59
CA LEU A 295 -10.68 -28.80 -2.59
C LEU A 295 -10.23 -27.34 -2.80
N THR A 296 -8.94 -27.04 -2.62
CA THR A 296 -8.37 -25.70 -2.86
C THR A 296 -7.75 -25.57 -4.25
N TRP A 297 -7.35 -26.69 -4.87
CA TRP A 297 -6.70 -26.71 -6.18
C TRP A 297 -7.66 -26.34 -7.33
N ILE A 298 -8.89 -26.85 -7.30
CA ILE A 298 -9.89 -26.58 -8.35
C ILE A 298 -10.33 -25.10 -8.35
N PRO A 299 -10.65 -24.48 -7.20
CA PRO A 299 -10.92 -23.04 -7.14
C PRO A 299 -9.75 -22.20 -7.66
N ASN A 300 -8.52 -22.50 -7.25
CA ASN A 300 -7.35 -21.73 -7.66
C ASN A 300 -7.11 -21.76 -9.17
N GLN A 301 -7.34 -22.90 -9.83
CA GLN A 301 -7.30 -23.01 -11.30
C GLN A 301 -8.39 -22.20 -12.02
N VAL A 302 -9.57 -22.06 -11.41
CA VAL A 302 -10.68 -21.28 -11.98
C VAL A 302 -10.44 -19.78 -11.80
N PHE A 303 -9.95 -19.37 -10.64
CA PHE A 303 -9.62 -17.96 -10.37
C PHE A 303 -8.43 -17.47 -11.20
N GLU A 304 -7.36 -18.27 -11.37
CA GLU A 304 -6.24 -17.91 -12.27
C GLU A 304 -6.66 -17.74 -13.73
N LYS A 305 -7.66 -18.52 -14.20
CA LYS A 305 -8.15 -18.39 -15.59
C LYS A 305 -9.02 -17.15 -15.81
N GLN A 306 -9.67 -16.63 -14.78
CA GLN A 306 -10.49 -15.41 -14.89
C GLN A 306 -9.66 -14.11 -14.90
N GLU A 307 -8.45 -14.11 -14.35
CA GLU A 307 -7.59 -12.91 -14.32
C GLU A 307 -6.98 -12.52 -15.67
N THR A 308 -7.14 -13.32 -16.73
CA THR A 308 -6.57 -13.03 -18.07
C THR A 308 -7.52 -12.38 -19.07
N MET A 309 -8.73 -11.98 -18.65
CA MET A 309 -9.65 -11.23 -19.52
C MET A 309 -10.03 -9.88 -18.90
N HIS A 310 -9.33 -8.82 -19.33
CA HIS A 310 -9.82 -7.46 -19.15
C HIS A 310 -11.21 -7.30 -19.81
N PRO A 311 -12.14 -6.56 -19.18
CA PRO A 311 -13.45 -6.25 -19.77
C PRO A 311 -13.32 -5.13 -20.83
N PRO A 312 -14.05 -5.18 -21.96
CA PRO A 312 -14.23 -4.02 -22.83
C PRO A 312 -15.32 -3.10 -22.25
N PRO A 313 -15.33 -1.81 -22.63
CA PRO A 313 -16.29 -0.85 -22.10
C PRO A 313 -17.68 -1.07 -22.71
N SER A 314 -18.68 -0.96 -21.83
CA SER A 314 -20.06 -0.54 -22.11
C SER A 314 -20.85 -1.28 -23.21
N ALA A 315 -21.69 -2.24 -22.79
CA ALA A 315 -23.01 -2.44 -23.40
C ALA A 315 -23.93 -3.25 -22.47
N THR A 316 -25.02 -2.61 -22.05
CA THR A 316 -26.19 -3.17 -21.37
C THR A 316 -26.72 -4.39 -22.14
N LYS A 317 -26.58 -5.59 -21.55
CA LYS A 317 -27.45 -6.78 -21.69
C LYS A 317 -26.90 -7.85 -20.75
N GLN A 318 -27.62 -8.11 -19.66
CA GLN A 318 -27.33 -9.22 -18.77
C GLN A 318 -27.43 -10.53 -19.57
N ASN A 319 -26.30 -11.17 -19.86
CA ASN A 319 -26.31 -12.56 -20.32
C ASN A 319 -26.65 -13.45 -19.11
N PRO A 320 -27.52 -14.46 -19.27
CA PRO A 320 -27.84 -15.37 -18.19
C PRO A 320 -26.55 -16.07 -17.72
N PRO A 321 -26.38 -16.28 -16.40
CA PRO A 321 -25.21 -16.92 -15.87
C PRO A 321 -25.03 -18.33 -16.48
N ILE A 322 -23.77 -18.73 -16.67
CA ILE A 322 -23.38 -19.94 -17.43
C ILE A 322 -24.13 -21.21 -16.99
N TYR A 323 -24.48 -21.33 -15.71
CA TYR A 323 -25.21 -22.50 -15.21
C TYR A 323 -26.64 -22.62 -15.77
N GLU A 324 -27.30 -21.52 -16.12
CA GLU A 324 -28.60 -21.54 -16.80
C GLU A 324 -28.47 -21.99 -18.26
N THR A 325 -27.31 -21.77 -18.88
CA THR A 325 -27.05 -22.19 -20.27
C THR A 325 -26.63 -23.66 -20.34
N LEU A 326 -25.89 -24.15 -19.34
CA LEU A 326 -25.38 -25.51 -19.29
C LEU A 326 -26.40 -26.52 -18.75
N PHE A 327 -27.34 -26.07 -17.91
CA PHE A 327 -28.34 -26.94 -17.28
C PHE A 327 -29.76 -26.36 -17.37
N PRO A 328 -30.27 -26.14 -18.60
CA PRO A 328 -31.59 -25.51 -18.79
C PRO A 328 -32.74 -26.34 -18.21
N GLU A 329 -32.56 -27.65 -18.06
CA GLU A 329 -33.56 -28.58 -17.51
C GLU A 329 -33.86 -28.40 -16.01
N LEU A 330 -32.98 -27.72 -15.24
CA LEU A 330 -33.22 -27.43 -13.82
C LEU A 330 -34.15 -26.22 -13.59
N PHE A 331 -34.44 -25.44 -14.62
CA PHE A 331 -35.14 -24.16 -14.50
C PHE A 331 -36.40 -24.06 -15.38
N ALA A 332 -36.80 -25.16 -16.02
CA ALA A 332 -38.09 -25.29 -16.67
C ALA A 332 -39.13 -25.76 -15.64
N TYR A 333 -40.09 -24.90 -15.29
CA TYR A 333 -41.32 -25.28 -14.58
C TYR A 333 -42.43 -25.68 -15.56
#